data_AF-A0A2A4IXM5-F1
#
_entry.id   AF-A0A2A4IXM5-F1
#
_cell.length_a   1.000
_cell.length_b   1.000
_cell.length_c   1.000
_cell.angle_alpha   90.00
_cell.angle_beta   90.00
_cell.angle_gamma   90.00
#
_symmetry.space_group_name_H-M   'P 1'
#
loop_
_entity.id
_entity.type
_entity.pdbx_description
1 polymer ?
#
loop_
_entity_poly.entity_id
_entity_poly.type
_entity_poly.pdbx_seq_one_letter_code
_entity_poly.pdbx_strand_id
1 'polypeptide(L)'
;MNYVGNYWHMNQDLYSEHSNKELHQYSYEIIARHVLGGSPKPFDKYAFMPTALDFYQTSLRDPAFYQLYQRIVDYLIAYKEYVKPYSHNDLHFVGVKINDVKVSELVTYFDFFDFNATSSVFYSQEELTSYPTGFVVRQPRLNHKPFTVSVDLKSDVASDAVFKIFIGPKYHANGYPVNIEEDWMKFYELDWFVQKLVPGENKIERKSSEFAFFKDDSIPINEIYKWLDQGKVPYDMSVVPDSMPRRLMLPKGTPGGYPFQMFVFVYPFNGVKKGEDVFQNYLADNKPFGYPFDRPVQEAYYRQPNMYFEDVQIYHKDAYLPYEMNVPSYFSQKKQ
;
A
#
# COMPACT_ATOMS: atom_id res chain seq x y z
N MET A 1 14.00 -9.97 -13.72
CA MET A 1 12.79 -9.20 -13.38
C MET A 1 12.65 -7.90 -14.14
N ASN A 2 13.68 -7.02 -14.19
CA ASN A 2 13.57 -5.71 -14.85
C ASN A 2 13.02 -5.80 -16.28
N TYR A 3 13.58 -6.68 -17.13
CA TYR A 3 13.08 -6.89 -18.49
C TYR A 3 11.59 -7.24 -18.54
N VAL A 4 11.11 -8.15 -17.67
CA VAL A 4 9.73 -8.63 -17.69
C VAL A 4 8.76 -7.51 -17.26
N GLY A 5 9.12 -6.71 -16.25
CA GLY A 5 8.33 -5.54 -15.85
C GLY A 5 8.29 -4.48 -16.96
N ASN A 6 9.45 -4.17 -17.54
CA ASN A 6 9.57 -3.23 -18.65
C ASN A 6 8.79 -3.69 -19.88
N TYR A 7 8.75 -5.00 -20.15
CA TYR A 7 7.98 -5.60 -21.24
C TYR A 7 6.48 -5.38 -21.08
N TRP A 8 5.91 -5.69 -19.91
CA TRP A 8 4.47 -5.56 -19.70
C TRP A 8 4.00 -4.10 -19.69
N HIS A 9 4.79 -3.21 -19.07
CA HIS A 9 4.49 -1.78 -19.06
C HIS A 9 4.84 -1.09 -20.39
N MET A 10 5.74 -1.68 -21.18
CA MET A 10 6.33 -1.08 -22.39
C MET A 10 6.93 0.31 -22.10
N ASN A 11 7.69 0.43 -21.01
CA ASN A 11 8.39 1.68 -20.64
C ASN A 11 9.60 1.96 -21.54
N GLN A 12 10.18 3.16 -21.38
CA GLN A 12 11.35 3.59 -22.16
C GLN A 12 12.58 2.69 -21.96
N ASP A 13 12.76 2.16 -20.75
CA ASP A 13 13.88 1.27 -20.40
C ASP A 13 13.85 -0.07 -21.15
N LEU A 14 12.71 -0.45 -21.74
CA LEU A 14 12.63 -1.63 -22.61
C LEU A 14 13.40 -1.45 -23.92
N TYR A 15 13.43 -0.23 -24.47
CA TYR A 15 13.86 0.04 -25.83
C TYR A 15 15.28 0.63 -25.93
N SER A 16 15.94 0.96 -24.81
CA SER A 16 17.28 1.59 -24.78
C SER A 16 17.43 2.88 -25.62
N GLU A 17 16.32 3.47 -26.06
CA GLU A 17 16.25 4.64 -26.93
C GLU A 17 15.42 5.77 -26.29
N HIS A 18 15.70 7.02 -26.67
CA HIS A 18 14.86 8.17 -26.36
C HIS A 18 13.49 8.02 -27.04
N SER A 19 12.52 7.48 -26.30
CA SER A 19 11.08 7.37 -26.58
C SER A 19 10.68 7.56 -28.05
N ASN A 20 10.45 6.48 -28.77
CA ASN A 20 9.73 6.58 -30.03
C ASN A 20 8.24 6.79 -29.70
N LYS A 21 7.76 8.04 -29.68
CA LYS A 21 6.38 8.42 -29.32
C LYS A 21 5.32 7.64 -30.10
N GLU A 22 5.66 7.15 -31.29
CA GLU A 22 4.79 6.32 -32.13
C GLU A 22 4.56 4.92 -31.57
N LEU A 23 5.52 4.35 -30.83
CA LEU A 23 5.39 3.03 -30.21
C LEU A 23 4.50 3.03 -28.96
N HIS A 24 4.31 4.19 -28.32
CA HIS A 24 3.46 4.31 -27.12
C HIS A 24 2.01 3.92 -27.39
N GLN A 25 1.50 4.16 -28.60
CA GLN A 25 0.13 3.79 -28.99
C GLN A 25 -0.06 2.27 -29.10
N TYR A 26 1.04 1.52 -29.21
CA TYR A 26 1.04 0.05 -29.24
C TYR A 26 1.29 -0.56 -27.86
N SER A 27 1.28 0.23 -26.79
CA SER A 27 1.39 -0.27 -25.41
C SER A 27 0.25 -1.25 -25.12
N TYR A 28 0.60 -2.42 -24.56
CA TYR A 28 -0.36 -3.42 -24.13
C TYR A 28 -1.40 -2.83 -23.18
N GLU A 29 -0.96 -2.06 -22.18
CA GLU A 29 -1.86 -1.45 -21.20
C GLU A 29 -2.77 -0.40 -21.85
N ILE A 30 -2.26 0.44 -22.75
CA ILE A 30 -3.07 1.47 -23.43
C ILE A 30 -4.15 0.82 -24.30
N ILE A 31 -3.79 -0.18 -25.11
CA ILE A 31 -4.75 -0.89 -25.96
C ILE A 31 -5.78 -1.62 -25.10
N ALA A 32 -5.35 -2.31 -24.05
CA ALA A 32 -6.25 -3.03 -23.16
C ALA A 32 -7.23 -2.07 -22.47
N ARG A 33 -6.77 -0.94 -21.96
CA ARG A 33 -7.62 0.11 -21.36
C ARG A 33 -8.64 0.67 -22.34
N HIS A 34 -8.24 0.91 -23.59
CA HIS A 34 -9.16 1.40 -24.63
C HIS A 34 -10.27 0.38 -24.93
N VAL A 35 -9.92 -0.90 -25.10
CA VAL A 35 -10.90 -1.96 -25.37
C VAL A 35 -11.81 -2.20 -24.16
N LEU A 36 -11.24 -2.29 -22.96
CA LEU A 36 -12.00 -2.54 -21.72
C LEU A 36 -12.87 -1.35 -21.30
N GLY A 37 -12.47 -0.13 -21.66
CA GLY A 37 -13.25 1.07 -21.39
C GLY A 37 -14.58 1.13 -22.16
N GLY A 38 -14.71 0.35 -23.24
CA GLY A 38 -15.97 0.19 -23.98
C GLY A 38 -16.44 1.47 -24.70
N SER A 39 -15.56 2.45 -24.91
CA SER A 39 -15.89 3.67 -25.64
C SER A 39 -15.92 3.43 -27.16
N PRO A 40 -16.71 4.21 -27.92
CA PRO A 40 -16.59 4.22 -29.38
C PRO A 40 -15.20 4.72 -29.79
N LYS A 41 -14.80 4.44 -31.04
CA LYS A 41 -13.56 4.99 -31.59
C LYS A 41 -13.56 6.51 -31.43
N PRO A 42 -12.40 7.14 -31.09
CA PRO A 42 -12.28 8.58 -31.04
C PRO A 42 -12.76 9.22 -32.34
N PHE A 43 -13.39 10.39 -32.23
CA PHE A 43 -13.82 11.16 -33.39
C PHE A 43 -12.60 11.67 -34.18
N ASP A 44 -11.62 12.19 -33.46
CA ASP A 44 -10.30 12.55 -33.96
C ASP A 44 -9.25 12.46 -32.82
N LYS A 45 -8.03 12.97 -33.05
CA LYS A 45 -6.93 12.91 -32.07
C LYS A 45 -7.10 13.81 -30.84
N TYR A 46 -8.06 14.72 -30.85
CA TYR A 46 -8.34 15.66 -29.75
C TYR A 46 -9.71 15.41 -29.10
N ALA A 47 -10.63 14.74 -29.78
CA ALA A 47 -11.97 14.44 -29.29
C ALA A 47 -12.20 12.93 -29.15
N PHE A 48 -12.32 12.47 -27.90
CA PHE A 48 -12.66 11.09 -27.57
C PHE A 48 -13.72 11.05 -26.45
N MET A 49 -14.43 9.93 -26.35
CA MET A 49 -15.37 9.68 -25.24
C MET A 49 -14.59 9.07 -24.07
N PRO A 50 -14.42 9.79 -22.95
CA PRO A 50 -13.62 9.31 -21.83
C PRO A 50 -14.31 8.19 -21.07
N THR A 51 -13.48 7.31 -20.52
CA THR A 51 -13.83 6.18 -19.66
C THR A 51 -13.07 6.31 -18.34
N ALA A 52 -13.43 5.50 -17.34
CA ALA A 52 -12.68 5.48 -16.08
C ALA A 52 -11.21 5.06 -16.28
N LEU A 53 -10.91 4.29 -17.34
CA LEU A 53 -9.58 3.74 -17.63
C LEU A 53 -8.65 4.69 -18.39
N ASP A 54 -9.14 5.84 -18.87
CA ASP A 54 -8.34 6.84 -19.57
C ASP A 54 -7.48 7.71 -18.64
N PHE A 55 -7.82 7.75 -17.34
CA PHE A 55 -7.12 8.58 -16.36
C PHE A 55 -6.70 7.77 -15.13
N TYR A 56 -5.49 7.99 -14.63
CA TYR A 56 -4.99 7.34 -13.42
C TYR A 56 -5.86 7.66 -12.19
N GLN A 57 -6.40 8.88 -12.12
CA GLN A 57 -7.27 9.38 -11.05
C GLN A 57 -8.60 8.64 -10.95
N THR A 58 -9.06 8.03 -12.05
CA THR A 58 -10.35 7.32 -12.12
C THR A 58 -10.20 5.81 -12.34
N SER A 59 -9.02 5.33 -12.71
CA SER A 59 -8.78 3.93 -13.09
C SER A 59 -9.21 2.94 -12.01
N LEU A 60 -8.88 3.22 -10.75
CA LEU A 60 -9.23 2.37 -9.60
C LEU A 60 -10.75 2.29 -9.32
N ARG A 61 -11.58 3.07 -10.02
CA ARG A 61 -13.06 3.01 -9.88
C ARG A 61 -13.69 1.90 -10.71
N ASP A 62 -12.98 1.39 -11.72
CA ASP A 62 -13.49 0.38 -12.64
C ASP A 62 -13.01 -1.02 -12.25
N PRO A 63 -13.90 -2.01 -12.01
CA PRO A 63 -13.50 -3.40 -11.79
C PRO A 63 -12.59 -3.98 -12.89
N ALA A 64 -12.70 -3.51 -14.13
CA ALA A 64 -11.87 -3.96 -15.25
C ALA A 64 -10.39 -3.57 -15.08
N PHE A 65 -10.08 -2.50 -14.34
CA PHE A 65 -8.70 -2.16 -13.97
C PHE A 65 -8.07 -3.30 -13.20
N TYR A 66 -8.71 -3.76 -12.12
CA TYR A 66 -8.17 -4.83 -11.29
C TYR A 66 -8.06 -6.15 -12.06
N GLN A 67 -9.01 -6.46 -12.94
CA GLN A 67 -8.94 -7.65 -13.80
C GLN A 67 -7.78 -7.60 -14.79
N LEU A 68 -7.52 -6.45 -15.41
CA LEU A 68 -6.40 -6.25 -16.33
C LEU A 68 -5.07 -6.45 -15.60
N TYR A 69 -4.86 -5.75 -14.48
CA TYR A 69 -3.59 -5.83 -13.76
C TYR A 69 -3.42 -7.18 -13.04
N GLN A 70 -4.50 -7.81 -12.56
CA GLN A 70 -4.42 -9.18 -12.05
C GLN A 70 -3.93 -10.13 -13.15
N ARG A 71 -4.47 -10.03 -14.38
CA ARG A 71 -4.00 -10.83 -15.51
C ARG A 71 -2.52 -10.61 -15.81
N ILE A 72 -2.05 -9.36 -15.80
CA ILE A 72 -0.63 -9.05 -15.98
C ILE A 72 0.20 -9.69 -14.85
N VAL A 73 -0.23 -9.51 -13.60
CA VAL A 73 0.42 -10.07 -12.41
C VAL A 73 0.47 -11.60 -12.46
N ASP A 74 -0.58 -12.28 -12.95
CA ASP A 74 -0.58 -13.74 -13.11
C ASP A 74 0.51 -14.20 -14.09
N TYR A 75 0.75 -13.47 -15.18
CA TYR A 75 1.88 -13.74 -16.08
C TYR A 75 3.24 -13.47 -15.41
N LEU A 76 3.34 -12.44 -14.57
CA LEU A 76 4.55 -12.17 -13.79
C LEU A 76 4.82 -13.28 -12.77
N ILE A 77 3.79 -13.79 -12.11
CA ILE A 77 3.86 -14.92 -11.18
C ILE A 77 4.28 -16.18 -11.92
N ALA A 78 3.69 -16.46 -13.09
CA ALA A 78 4.12 -17.59 -13.93
C ALA A 78 5.61 -17.50 -14.32
N TYR A 79 6.13 -16.29 -14.58
CA TYR A 79 7.58 -16.10 -14.76
C TYR A 79 8.38 -16.35 -13.46
N LYS A 80 7.83 -16.01 -12.29
CA LYS A 80 8.49 -16.22 -11.00
C LYS A 80 8.68 -17.70 -10.65
N GLU A 81 7.93 -18.62 -11.27
CA GLU A 81 8.18 -20.08 -11.16
C GLU A 81 9.57 -20.49 -11.70
N TYR A 82 10.16 -19.71 -12.61
CA TYR A 82 11.53 -19.93 -13.08
C TYR A 82 12.60 -19.39 -12.11
N VAL A 83 12.19 -18.63 -11.11
CA VAL A 83 13.09 -18.09 -10.10
C VAL A 83 13.23 -19.11 -8.98
N LYS A 84 14.47 -19.51 -8.68
CA LYS A 84 14.75 -20.45 -7.59
C LYS A 84 14.13 -19.94 -6.27
N PRO A 85 13.28 -20.74 -5.61
CA PRO A 85 12.79 -20.44 -4.28
C PRO A 85 13.93 -20.26 -3.29
N TYR A 86 13.71 -19.45 -2.25
CA TYR A 86 14.67 -19.31 -1.17
C TYR A 86 14.89 -20.65 -0.46
N SER A 87 16.15 -20.96 -0.17
CA SER A 87 16.52 -22.10 0.66
C SER A 87 16.36 -21.78 2.14
N HIS A 88 16.40 -22.81 2.98
CA HIS A 88 16.46 -22.65 4.43
C HIS A 88 17.52 -21.62 4.87
N ASN A 89 18.73 -21.72 4.33
CA ASN A 89 19.86 -20.86 4.71
C ASN A 89 19.72 -19.41 4.22
N ASP A 90 18.96 -19.18 3.15
CA ASP A 90 18.70 -17.81 2.66
C ASP A 90 17.78 -17.03 3.60
N LEU A 91 16.98 -17.74 4.41
CA LEU A 91 15.93 -17.18 5.27
C LEU A 91 16.30 -17.25 6.76
N HIS A 92 17.15 -18.19 7.14
CA HIS A 92 17.51 -18.45 8.52
C HIS A 92 18.44 -17.37 9.09
N PHE A 93 18.01 -16.69 10.16
CA PHE A 93 18.85 -15.76 10.90
C PHE A 93 19.47 -16.46 12.11
N VAL A 94 20.71 -16.91 11.94
CA VAL A 94 21.47 -17.63 12.98
C VAL A 94 21.54 -16.81 14.27
N GLY A 95 21.14 -17.43 15.38
CA GLY A 95 21.19 -16.82 16.71
C GLY A 95 20.05 -15.85 17.02
N VAL A 96 19.07 -15.67 16.14
CA VAL A 96 17.90 -14.81 16.38
C VAL A 96 16.63 -15.64 16.35
N LYS A 97 15.81 -15.52 17.39
CA LYS A 97 14.52 -16.20 17.50
C LYS A 97 13.44 -15.24 18.00
N ILE A 98 12.35 -15.11 17.24
CA ILE A 98 11.11 -14.51 17.70
C ILE A 98 10.43 -15.51 18.65
N ASN A 99 10.15 -15.07 19.86
CA ASN A 99 9.47 -15.88 20.86
C ASN A 99 7.96 -15.64 20.86
N ASP A 100 7.55 -14.38 20.66
CA ASP A 100 6.14 -13.99 20.69
C ASP A 100 5.91 -12.72 19.88
N VAL A 101 4.73 -12.60 19.29
CA VAL A 101 4.25 -11.38 18.62
C VAL A 101 2.85 -11.08 19.13
N LYS A 102 2.65 -9.87 19.64
CA LYS A 102 1.34 -9.40 20.08
C LYS A 102 0.91 -8.19 19.28
N VAL A 103 -0.33 -8.20 18.83
CA VAL A 103 -0.94 -7.08 18.12
C VAL A 103 -2.10 -6.55 18.95
N SER A 104 -2.11 -5.25 19.22
CA SER A 104 -3.27 -4.62 19.89
C SER A 104 -4.51 -4.66 18.99
N GLU A 105 -5.70 -4.42 19.56
CA GLU A 105 -6.99 -4.48 18.83
C GLU A 105 -6.96 -3.73 17.49
N LEU A 106 -7.24 -4.43 16.39
CA LEU A 106 -7.34 -3.86 15.05
C LEU A 106 -8.79 -3.43 14.81
N VAL A 107 -9.04 -2.12 14.75
CA VAL A 107 -10.40 -1.57 14.60
C VAL A 107 -10.47 -0.61 13.44
N THR A 108 -11.35 -0.90 12.49
CA THR A 108 -11.75 0.01 11.43
C THR A 108 -13.06 0.73 11.76
N TYR A 109 -13.26 1.89 11.15
CA TYR A 109 -14.47 2.71 11.25
C TYR A 109 -14.54 3.65 10.05
N PHE A 110 -15.65 4.38 9.88
CA PHE A 110 -15.74 5.48 8.92
C PHE A 110 -15.62 6.83 9.62
N ASP A 111 -14.84 7.74 9.06
CA ASP A 111 -14.75 9.14 9.48
C ASP A 111 -15.16 10.09 8.35
N PHE A 112 -15.67 11.27 8.70
CA PHE A 112 -15.87 12.31 7.69
C PHE A 112 -14.54 12.90 7.29
N PHE A 113 -14.32 13.01 5.98
CA PHE A 113 -13.19 13.70 5.40
C PHE A 113 -13.68 14.82 4.49
N ASP A 114 -13.08 16.00 4.66
CA ASP A 114 -13.41 17.20 3.91
C ASP A 114 -12.29 17.52 2.93
N PHE A 115 -12.67 17.83 1.69
CA PHE A 115 -11.73 18.37 0.71
C PHE A 115 -12.37 19.49 -0.10
N ASN A 116 -11.52 20.41 -0.55
CA ASN A 116 -11.95 21.56 -1.32
C ASN A 116 -12.22 21.15 -2.78
N ALA A 117 -13.40 21.50 -3.30
CA ALA A 117 -13.85 21.21 -4.66
C ALA A 117 -14.11 22.50 -5.48
N THR A 118 -13.60 23.64 -5.01
CA THR A 118 -13.77 24.96 -5.63
C THR A 118 -13.29 24.98 -7.08
N SER A 119 -12.23 24.22 -7.42
CA SER A 119 -11.71 24.15 -8.80
C SER A 119 -12.70 23.60 -9.83
N SER A 120 -13.79 22.96 -9.38
CA SER A 120 -14.84 22.42 -10.26
C SER A 120 -16.01 23.39 -10.47
N VAL A 121 -15.95 24.59 -9.91
CA VAL A 121 -17.01 25.60 -9.99
C VAL A 121 -16.56 26.74 -10.90
N PHE A 122 -17.52 27.30 -11.65
CA PHE A 122 -17.30 28.49 -12.48
C PHE A 122 -17.57 29.76 -11.66
N TYR A 123 -16.72 30.76 -11.85
CA TYR A 123 -16.78 32.05 -11.14
C TYR A 123 -16.86 33.20 -12.13
N SER A 124 -17.49 34.28 -11.70
CA SER A 124 -17.44 35.56 -12.39
C SER A 124 -16.05 36.21 -12.26
N GLN A 125 -15.78 37.18 -13.12
CA GLN A 125 -14.50 37.91 -13.10
C GLN A 125 -14.26 38.63 -11.76
N GLU A 126 -15.33 39.13 -11.12
CA GLU A 126 -15.26 39.78 -9.82
C GLU A 126 -14.89 38.79 -8.72
N GLU A 127 -15.52 37.62 -8.68
CA GLU A 127 -15.26 36.57 -7.69
C GLU A 127 -13.81 36.06 -7.76
N LEU A 128 -13.24 35.97 -8.96
CA LEU A 128 -11.85 35.54 -9.17
C LEU A 128 -10.81 36.46 -8.50
N THR A 129 -11.15 37.71 -8.21
CA THR A 129 -10.24 38.62 -7.48
C THR A 129 -10.01 38.21 -6.02
N SER A 130 -10.91 37.37 -5.47
CA SER A 130 -10.91 36.97 -4.06
C SER A 130 -10.41 35.55 -3.79
N TYR A 131 -10.02 34.79 -4.83
CA TYR A 131 -9.69 33.36 -4.74
C TYR A 131 -10.73 32.56 -3.93
N PRO A 132 -11.89 32.25 -4.54
CA PRO A 132 -12.96 31.56 -3.83
C PRO A 132 -12.47 30.23 -3.25
N THR A 133 -12.94 29.87 -2.06
CA THR A 133 -12.60 28.59 -1.40
C THR A 133 -13.81 27.89 -0.77
N GLY A 134 -15.02 28.39 -1.06
CA GLY A 134 -16.23 28.06 -0.30
C GLY A 134 -16.85 26.69 -0.57
N PHE A 135 -16.42 25.95 -1.59
CA PHE A 135 -17.04 24.67 -1.95
C PHE A 135 -16.23 23.51 -1.37
N VAL A 136 -16.81 22.84 -0.37
CA VAL A 136 -16.23 21.69 0.32
C VAL A 136 -17.11 20.48 0.11
N VAL A 137 -16.50 19.36 -0.26
CA VAL A 137 -17.14 18.05 -0.27
C VAL A 137 -16.75 17.32 1.00
N ARG A 138 -17.76 16.85 1.73
CA ARG A 138 -17.60 15.98 2.90
C ARG A 138 -18.01 14.56 2.53
N GLN A 139 -17.15 13.58 2.78
CA GLN A 139 -17.42 12.17 2.51
C GLN A 139 -16.96 11.27 3.66
N PRO A 140 -17.76 10.26 4.05
CA PRO A 140 -17.30 9.17 4.90
C PRO A 140 -16.20 8.36 4.20
N ARG A 141 -15.03 8.23 4.83
CA ARG A 141 -13.89 7.45 4.34
C ARG A 141 -13.51 6.40 5.36
N LEU A 142 -13.01 5.26 4.89
CA LEU A 142 -12.51 4.21 5.77
C LEU A 142 -11.30 4.74 6.54
N ASN A 143 -11.23 4.39 7.82
CA ASN A 143 -10.12 4.68 8.72
C ASN A 143 -9.94 3.53 9.73
N HIS A 144 -8.85 3.57 10.50
CA HIS A 144 -8.58 2.63 11.57
C HIS A 144 -8.03 3.32 12.83
N LYS A 145 -8.19 2.68 13.98
CA LYS A 145 -7.57 3.15 15.23
C LYS A 145 -6.06 2.84 15.19
N PRO A 146 -5.20 3.68 15.78
CA PRO A 146 -3.80 3.34 15.97
C PRO A 146 -3.66 2.02 16.73
N PHE A 147 -2.71 1.19 16.31
CA PHE A 147 -2.38 -0.07 16.95
C PHE A 147 -0.87 -0.24 17.09
N THR A 148 -0.44 -1.18 17.92
CA THR A 148 0.96 -1.50 18.16
C THR A 148 1.21 -2.98 17.91
N VAL A 149 2.34 -3.28 17.26
CA VAL A 149 2.90 -4.62 17.13
C VAL A 149 4.07 -4.73 18.09
N SER A 150 3.96 -5.61 19.08
CA SER A 150 5.00 -5.90 20.05
C SER A 150 5.67 -7.23 19.69
N VAL A 151 6.98 -7.21 19.49
CA VAL A 151 7.77 -8.39 19.12
C VAL A 151 8.76 -8.68 20.25
N ASP A 152 8.57 -9.83 20.90
CA ASP A 152 9.50 -10.37 21.89
C ASP A 152 10.43 -11.37 21.21
N LEU A 153 11.73 -11.10 21.23
CA LEU A 153 12.72 -11.98 20.59
C LEU A 153 13.96 -12.15 21.45
N LYS A 154 14.69 -13.23 21.21
CA LYS A 154 16.01 -13.50 21.78
C LYS A 154 17.07 -13.46 20.69
N SER A 155 18.18 -12.79 20.98
CA SER A 155 19.36 -12.77 20.11
C SER A 155 20.58 -13.30 20.87
N ASP A 156 21.40 -14.12 20.23
CA ASP A 156 22.69 -14.57 20.76
C ASP A 156 23.83 -13.61 20.35
N VAL A 157 23.55 -12.69 19.42
CA VAL A 157 24.54 -11.76 18.84
C VAL A 157 24.06 -10.31 18.90
N ALA A 158 25.01 -9.37 19.01
CA ALA A 158 24.73 -7.97 18.73
C ALA A 158 24.74 -7.75 17.21
N SER A 159 23.63 -7.31 16.63
CA SER A 159 23.51 -7.11 15.19
C SER A 159 22.49 -6.03 14.85
N ASP A 160 22.65 -5.37 13.70
CA ASP A 160 21.58 -4.56 13.15
C ASP A 160 20.68 -5.49 12.31
N ALA A 161 19.38 -5.44 12.56
CA ALA A 161 18.40 -6.33 11.96
C ALA A 161 17.31 -5.52 11.26
N VAL A 162 16.86 -6.03 10.11
CA VAL A 162 15.65 -5.56 9.46
C VAL A 162 14.45 -6.30 10.02
N PHE A 163 13.41 -5.55 10.31
CA PHE A 163 12.07 -6.06 10.62
C PHE A 163 11.16 -5.77 9.44
N LYS A 164 10.45 -6.78 8.98
CA LYS A 164 9.33 -6.64 8.06
C LYS A 164 8.05 -7.17 8.69
N ILE A 165 6.97 -6.46 8.44
CA ILE A 165 5.62 -6.83 8.87
C ILE A 165 4.76 -6.91 7.61
N PHE A 166 4.11 -8.04 7.39
CA PHE A 166 3.14 -8.26 6.34
C PHE A 166 1.79 -8.63 6.94
N ILE A 167 0.72 -8.45 6.19
CA ILE A 167 -0.58 -9.01 6.52
C ILE A 167 -1.18 -9.70 5.29
N GLY A 168 -1.79 -10.85 5.52
CA GLY A 168 -2.35 -11.70 4.49
C GLY A 168 -3.62 -12.43 4.97
N PRO A 169 -4.37 -13.03 4.04
CA PRO A 169 -5.60 -13.74 4.37
C PRO A 169 -5.31 -14.96 5.24
N LYS A 170 -6.19 -15.26 6.21
CA LYS A 170 -6.10 -16.50 7.01
C LYS A 170 -6.81 -17.67 6.35
N TYR A 171 -7.94 -17.39 5.70
CA TYR A 171 -8.80 -18.38 5.06
C TYR A 171 -9.15 -17.93 3.63
N HIS A 172 -9.34 -18.91 2.75
CA HIS A 172 -9.97 -18.72 1.46
C HIS A 172 -11.48 -18.45 1.59
N ALA A 173 -12.13 -18.03 0.51
CA ALA A 173 -13.56 -17.76 0.48
C ALA A 173 -14.44 -19.00 0.80
N ASN A 174 -13.91 -20.21 0.62
CA ASN A 174 -14.56 -21.47 0.97
C ASN A 174 -14.31 -21.90 2.44
N GLY A 175 -13.59 -21.09 3.23
CA GLY A 175 -13.31 -21.34 4.65
C GLY A 175 -12.09 -22.22 4.94
N TYR A 176 -11.37 -22.71 3.92
CA TYR A 176 -10.15 -23.48 4.14
C TYR A 176 -8.97 -22.57 4.50
N PRO A 177 -8.05 -23.02 5.36
CA PRO A 177 -6.83 -22.28 5.67
C PRO A 177 -6.01 -21.99 4.41
N VAL A 178 -5.40 -20.81 4.37
CA VAL A 178 -4.50 -20.39 3.29
C VAL A 178 -3.22 -21.23 3.29
N ASN A 179 -2.83 -21.71 2.10
CA ASN A 179 -1.53 -22.33 1.87
C ASN A 179 -0.57 -21.27 1.31
N ILE A 180 0.47 -20.93 2.06
CA ILE A 180 1.41 -19.88 1.63
C ILE A 180 2.17 -20.23 0.34
N GLU A 181 2.33 -21.51 -0.01
CA GLU A 181 2.94 -21.90 -1.30
C GLU A 181 2.09 -21.43 -2.49
N GLU A 182 0.78 -21.39 -2.33
CA GLU A 182 -0.18 -20.98 -3.35
C GLU A 182 -0.55 -19.49 -3.25
N ASP A 183 -0.40 -18.89 -2.06
CA ASP A 183 -0.93 -17.57 -1.71
C ASP A 183 0.11 -16.54 -1.27
N TRP A 184 1.41 -16.82 -1.43
CA TRP A 184 2.49 -15.88 -1.05
C TRP A 184 2.28 -14.47 -1.62
N MET A 185 1.72 -14.36 -2.83
CA MET A 185 1.41 -13.09 -3.50
C MET A 185 0.26 -12.29 -2.87
N LYS A 186 -0.50 -12.88 -1.91
CA LYS A 186 -1.63 -12.24 -1.24
C LYS A 186 -1.25 -11.54 0.08
N PHE A 187 0.04 -11.53 0.41
CA PHE A 187 0.59 -10.76 1.51
C PHE A 187 1.08 -9.40 1.00
N TYR A 188 0.59 -8.31 1.60
CA TYR A 188 1.15 -6.99 1.34
C TYR A 188 1.95 -6.50 2.54
N GLU A 189 2.98 -5.73 2.24
CA GLU A 189 3.94 -5.23 3.22
C GLU A 189 3.33 -4.05 3.97
N LEU A 190 3.26 -4.16 5.29
CA LEU A 190 2.81 -3.09 6.17
C LEU A 190 3.96 -2.18 6.59
N ASP A 191 5.12 -2.77 6.89
CA ASP A 191 6.22 -2.01 7.45
C ASP A 191 7.59 -2.64 7.19
N TRP A 192 8.60 -1.78 7.16
CA TRP A 192 10.02 -2.10 7.10
C TRP A 192 10.79 -1.12 7.98
N PHE A 193 11.64 -1.63 8.86
CA PHE A 193 12.52 -0.78 9.67
C PHE A 193 13.77 -1.52 10.13
N VAL A 194 14.81 -0.76 10.48
CA VAL A 194 16.07 -1.28 11.01
C VAL A 194 16.10 -1.06 12.53
N GLN A 195 16.46 -2.10 13.26
CA GLN A 195 16.59 -2.08 14.70
C GLN A 195 17.89 -2.77 15.13
N LYS A 196 18.61 -2.14 16.05
CA LYS A 196 19.79 -2.75 16.69
C LYS A 196 19.33 -3.76 17.73
N LEU A 197 19.78 -5.00 17.59
CA LEU A 197 19.58 -6.10 18.54
C LEU A 197 20.78 -6.20 19.48
N VAL A 198 20.50 -6.47 20.75
CA VAL A 198 21.51 -6.80 21.77
C VAL A 198 21.45 -8.28 22.15
N PRO A 199 22.55 -8.90 22.61
CA PRO A 199 22.51 -10.26 23.12
C PRO A 199 21.55 -10.39 24.31
N GLY A 200 20.76 -11.46 24.34
CA GLY A 200 19.69 -11.67 25.32
C GLY A 200 18.31 -11.34 24.77
N GLU A 201 17.41 -10.93 25.67
CA GLU A 201 16.02 -10.59 25.34
C GLU A 201 15.93 -9.17 24.77
N ASN A 202 15.14 -9.02 23.71
CA ASN A 202 14.82 -7.75 23.08
C ASN A 202 13.29 -7.65 22.99
N LYS A 203 12.76 -6.47 23.32
CA LYS A 203 11.34 -6.15 23.20
C LYS A 203 11.18 -4.96 22.29
N ILE A 204 10.58 -5.18 21.13
CA ILE A 204 10.39 -4.15 20.11
C ILE A 204 8.92 -3.77 20.08
N GLU A 205 8.61 -2.49 20.23
CA GLU A 205 7.27 -1.96 20.06
C GLU A 205 7.22 -1.08 18.82
N ARG A 206 6.33 -1.41 17.89
CA ARG A 206 6.17 -0.68 16.63
C ARG A 206 4.75 -0.17 16.48
N LYS A 207 4.57 1.16 16.43
CA LYS A 207 3.24 1.77 16.29
C LYS A 207 2.87 1.85 14.82
N SER A 208 1.59 1.66 14.51
CA SER A 208 1.05 1.78 13.14
C SER A 208 1.28 3.18 12.53
N SER A 209 1.44 4.22 13.36
CA SER A 209 1.79 5.58 12.91
C SER A 209 3.21 5.70 12.38
N GLU A 210 4.08 4.74 12.67
CA GLU A 210 5.50 4.75 12.28
C GLU A 210 5.76 3.88 11.04
N PHE A 211 4.73 3.19 10.53
CA PHE A 211 4.87 2.25 9.42
C PHE A 211 5.31 2.96 8.13
N ALA A 212 6.36 2.43 7.49
CA ALA A 212 7.10 3.12 6.44
C ALA A 212 6.30 3.39 5.15
N PHE A 213 5.34 2.52 4.81
CA PHE A 213 4.64 2.57 3.51
C PHE A 213 3.35 3.41 3.52
N PHE A 214 3.08 4.10 4.64
CA PHE A 214 1.83 4.82 4.84
C PHE A 214 2.04 6.27 5.25
N LYS A 215 1.22 7.15 4.67
CA LYS A 215 1.24 8.59 4.95
C LYS A 215 -0.07 9.11 5.53
N ASP A 216 -0.01 10.23 6.23
CA ASP A 216 -1.18 11.02 6.60
C ASP A 216 -1.88 11.62 5.38
N ASP A 217 -3.14 12.00 5.57
CA ASP A 217 -3.90 12.65 4.52
C ASP A 217 -3.29 14.00 4.13
N SER A 218 -3.39 14.31 2.84
CA SER A 218 -3.04 15.63 2.35
C SER A 218 -3.93 16.68 2.99
N ILE A 219 -3.32 17.79 3.44
CA ILE A 219 -4.05 18.94 3.95
C ILE A 219 -4.51 19.84 2.80
N PRO A 220 -5.63 20.57 2.96
CA PRO A 220 -6.10 21.52 1.95
C PRO A 220 -5.12 22.68 1.71
N ILE A 221 -5.14 23.28 0.51
CA ILE A 221 -4.16 24.30 0.11
C ILE A 221 -4.11 25.52 1.03
N ASN A 222 -5.24 25.95 1.58
CA ASN A 222 -5.30 27.05 2.53
C ASN A 222 -4.57 26.73 3.85
N GLU A 223 -4.60 25.47 4.30
CA GLU A 223 -3.78 25.02 5.43
C GLU A 223 -2.30 24.99 5.06
N ILE A 224 -1.94 24.58 3.82
CA ILE A 224 -0.55 24.63 3.34
C ILE A 224 0.01 26.06 3.44
N TYR A 225 -0.75 27.09 3.02
CA TYR A 225 -0.30 28.47 3.16
C TYR A 225 -0.02 28.88 4.61
N LYS A 226 -0.85 28.43 5.57
CA LYS A 226 -0.59 28.68 7.01
C LYS A 226 0.68 28.00 7.51
N TRP A 227 1.03 26.83 6.98
CA TRP A 227 2.30 26.17 7.29
C TRP A 227 3.48 26.95 6.71
N LEU A 228 3.35 27.43 5.47
CA LEU A 228 4.37 28.23 4.79
C LEU A 228 4.64 29.56 5.50
N ASP A 229 3.60 30.22 6.04
CA ASP A 229 3.74 31.44 6.85
C ASP A 229 4.60 31.21 8.10
N GLN A 230 4.65 29.97 8.59
CA GLN A 230 5.50 29.54 9.73
C GLN A 230 6.85 28.99 9.28
N GLY A 231 7.18 29.04 7.99
CA GLY A 231 8.40 28.45 7.42
C GLY A 231 8.42 26.92 7.48
N LYS A 232 7.25 26.26 7.46
CA LYS A 232 7.10 24.80 7.56
C LYS A 232 6.34 24.24 6.36
N VAL A 233 6.48 22.93 6.16
CA VAL A 233 5.68 22.14 5.22
C VAL A 233 5.25 20.81 5.86
N PRO A 234 4.10 20.23 5.46
CA PRO A 234 3.71 18.90 5.93
C PRO A 234 4.70 17.86 5.42
N TYR A 235 5.35 17.13 6.33
CA TYR A 235 6.42 16.18 6.01
C TYR A 235 5.95 15.12 5.00
N ASP A 236 4.83 14.46 5.26
CA ASP A 236 4.30 13.37 4.43
C ASP A 236 3.93 13.83 3.00
N MET A 237 3.48 15.07 2.83
CA MET A 237 3.20 15.63 1.50
C MET A 237 4.47 16.04 0.75
N SER A 238 5.58 16.25 1.46
CA SER A 238 6.85 16.73 0.91
C SER A 238 7.82 15.58 0.62
N VAL A 239 7.90 14.60 1.52
CA VAL A 239 8.94 13.56 1.52
C VAL A 239 8.43 12.23 0.96
N VAL A 240 7.17 11.86 1.25
CA VAL A 240 6.58 10.58 0.82
C VAL A 240 5.18 10.75 0.20
N PRO A 241 5.01 11.66 -0.79
CA PRO A 241 3.70 12.01 -1.33
C PRO A 241 2.99 10.86 -2.06
N ASP A 242 3.74 9.83 -2.46
CA ASP A 242 3.32 8.66 -3.23
C ASP A 242 2.93 7.45 -2.38
N SER A 243 3.16 7.49 -1.06
CA SER A 243 2.77 6.43 -0.13
C SER A 243 1.24 6.28 0.00
N MET A 244 0.80 5.07 0.37
CA MET A 244 -0.62 4.77 0.56
C MET A 244 -1.18 5.56 1.76
N PRO A 245 -2.42 6.09 1.70
CA PRO A 245 -3.01 6.75 2.86
C PRO A 245 -3.14 5.79 4.04
N ARG A 246 -2.62 6.18 5.21
CA ARG A 246 -2.60 5.37 6.44
C ARG A 246 -3.98 4.88 6.84
N ARG A 247 -5.00 5.71 6.67
CA ARG A 247 -6.41 5.34 6.91
C ARG A 247 -6.89 4.09 6.15
N LEU A 248 -6.25 3.74 5.03
CA LEU A 248 -6.57 2.57 4.20
C LEU A 248 -5.63 1.39 4.45
N MET A 249 -4.75 1.47 5.46
CA MET A 249 -3.81 0.42 5.83
C MET A 249 -4.51 -0.91 6.11
N LEU A 250 -5.70 -0.89 6.72
CA LEU A 250 -6.44 -2.11 7.04
C LEU A 250 -7.69 -2.23 6.15
N PRO A 251 -8.02 -3.44 5.66
CA PRO A 251 -9.31 -3.69 5.04
C PRO A 251 -10.44 -3.50 6.06
N LYS A 252 -11.64 -3.16 5.58
CA LYS A 252 -12.81 -2.99 6.45
C LYS A 252 -13.13 -4.31 7.17
N GLY A 253 -13.11 -4.27 8.50
CA GLY A 253 -13.43 -5.41 9.35
C GLY A 253 -14.91 -5.76 9.38
N THR A 254 -15.27 -6.66 10.30
CA THR A 254 -16.66 -7.00 10.63
C THR A 254 -16.93 -6.73 12.12
N PRO A 255 -18.20 -6.62 12.55
CA PRO A 255 -18.51 -6.48 13.98
C PRO A 255 -17.97 -7.65 14.83
N GLY A 256 -17.91 -8.86 14.26
CA GLY A 256 -17.40 -10.06 14.93
C GLY A 256 -15.89 -10.29 14.82
N GLY A 257 -15.17 -9.41 14.11
CA GLY A 257 -13.77 -9.65 13.73
C GLY A 257 -13.67 -10.48 12.45
N TYR A 258 -12.92 -9.96 11.48
CA TYR A 258 -12.58 -10.72 10.28
C TYR A 258 -11.16 -11.29 10.41
N PRO A 259 -10.97 -12.61 10.18
CA PRO A 259 -9.68 -13.26 10.39
C PRO A 259 -8.65 -12.93 9.30
N PHE A 260 -7.48 -12.49 9.73
CA PHE A 260 -6.27 -12.31 8.94
C PHE A 260 -5.08 -12.95 9.69
N GLN A 261 -3.92 -12.98 9.06
CA GLN A 261 -2.67 -13.33 9.70
C GLN A 261 -1.63 -12.25 9.44
N MET A 262 -0.91 -11.85 10.49
CA MET A 262 0.23 -10.94 10.40
C MET A 262 1.52 -11.76 10.42
N PHE A 263 2.40 -11.51 9.46
CA PHE A 263 3.68 -12.19 9.35
C PHE A 263 4.80 -11.22 9.71
N VAL A 264 5.54 -11.54 10.77
CA VAL A 264 6.72 -10.79 11.20
C VAL A 264 7.96 -11.59 10.81
N PHE A 265 8.90 -10.91 10.16
CA PHE A 265 10.15 -11.50 9.70
C PHE A 265 11.32 -10.61 10.03
N VAL A 266 12.34 -11.21 10.64
CA VAL A 266 13.57 -10.53 11.06
C VAL A 266 14.76 -11.13 10.31
N TYR A 267 15.59 -10.29 9.70
CA TYR A 267 16.80 -10.74 8.99
C TYR A 267 17.98 -9.78 9.14
N PRO A 268 19.22 -10.21 8.87
CA PRO A 268 20.40 -9.36 9.03
C PRO A 268 20.35 -8.12 8.11
N PHE A 269 20.60 -6.94 8.68
CA PHE A 269 20.74 -5.72 7.90
C PHE A 269 22.13 -5.65 7.26
N ASN A 270 22.17 -5.73 5.94
CA ASN A 270 23.38 -5.51 5.14
C ASN A 270 23.18 -4.21 4.36
N GLY A 271 23.39 -3.08 5.04
CA GLY A 271 23.06 -1.75 4.52
C GLY A 271 23.66 -1.48 3.13
N VAL A 272 22.90 -0.77 2.30
CA VAL A 272 23.30 -0.38 0.95
C VAL A 272 23.58 1.12 0.92
N LYS A 273 24.62 1.54 0.19
CA LYS A 273 24.82 2.97 -0.10
C LYS A 273 23.67 3.43 -0.98
N LYS A 274 22.94 4.46 -0.53
CA LYS A 274 21.92 5.14 -1.36
C LYS A 274 22.54 5.52 -2.72
N GLY A 275 21.96 4.99 -3.79
CA GLY A 275 22.38 5.27 -5.17
C GLY A 275 21.62 6.46 -5.77
N GLU A 276 21.86 6.72 -7.05
CA GLU A 276 21.17 7.78 -7.81
C GLU A 276 19.75 7.37 -8.26
N ASP A 277 19.41 6.08 -8.21
CA ASP A 277 18.11 5.55 -8.59
C ASP A 277 17.04 5.86 -7.51
N VAL A 278 15.90 6.41 -7.95
CA VAL A 278 14.76 6.78 -7.11
C VAL A 278 14.24 5.56 -6.33
N PHE A 279 14.27 4.36 -6.91
CA PHE A 279 13.84 3.13 -6.24
C PHE A 279 14.85 2.60 -5.23
N GLN A 280 16.16 2.78 -5.48
CA GLN A 280 17.21 2.44 -4.50
C GLN A 280 17.19 3.34 -3.26
N ASN A 281 16.55 4.51 -3.37
CA ASN A 281 16.38 5.43 -2.27
C ASN A 281 15.13 5.14 -1.42
N TYR A 282 14.20 4.29 -1.90
CA TYR A 282 12.94 4.01 -1.23
C TYR A 282 13.12 3.15 0.03
N LEU A 283 13.94 2.08 -0.05
CA LEU A 283 14.38 1.28 1.10
C LEU A 283 15.88 1.05 1.00
N ALA A 284 16.61 1.26 2.10
CA ALA A 284 18.07 1.09 2.13
C ALA A 284 18.49 -0.38 2.28
N ASP A 285 18.00 -1.25 1.40
CA ASP A 285 18.16 -2.71 1.47
C ASP A 285 18.65 -3.31 0.15
N ASN A 286 19.39 -4.43 0.23
CA ASN A 286 19.83 -5.19 -0.94
C ASN A 286 18.88 -6.34 -1.29
N LYS A 287 17.78 -6.49 -0.56
CA LYS A 287 16.74 -7.49 -0.85
C LYS A 287 15.73 -6.98 -1.88
N PRO A 288 15.08 -7.89 -2.64
CA PRO A 288 13.99 -7.51 -3.52
C PRO A 288 12.83 -6.85 -2.77
N PHE A 289 12.08 -5.97 -3.46
CA PHE A 289 10.78 -5.49 -2.96
C PHE A 289 9.85 -6.68 -2.68
N GLY A 290 9.20 -6.66 -1.52
CA GLY A 290 8.35 -7.76 -1.06
C GLY A 290 9.08 -8.96 -0.45
N TYR A 291 10.42 -8.97 -0.37
CA TYR A 291 11.17 -10.06 0.30
C TYR A 291 10.60 -10.31 1.71
N PRO A 292 10.31 -11.57 2.10
CA PRO A 292 10.62 -12.82 1.41
C PRO A 292 9.52 -13.33 0.46
N PHE A 293 8.37 -12.65 0.38
CA PHE A 293 7.25 -12.96 -0.51
C PHE A 293 7.38 -12.32 -1.91
N ASP A 294 8.60 -12.18 -2.44
CA ASP A 294 8.80 -11.66 -3.81
C ASP A 294 8.76 -12.76 -4.88
N ARG A 295 8.64 -14.04 -4.49
CA ARG A 295 8.71 -15.23 -5.37
C ARG A 295 8.04 -16.44 -4.72
N PRO A 296 7.80 -17.54 -5.47
CA PRO A 296 7.31 -18.80 -4.92
C PRO A 296 8.08 -19.29 -3.71
N VAL A 297 7.33 -19.82 -2.75
CA VAL A 297 7.82 -20.19 -1.42
C VAL A 297 7.74 -21.71 -1.22
N GLN A 298 8.53 -22.21 -0.27
CA GLN A 298 8.39 -23.57 0.25
C GLN A 298 8.00 -23.46 1.71
N GLU A 299 6.80 -23.91 2.08
CA GLU A 299 6.22 -23.67 3.41
C GLU A 299 7.14 -24.16 4.53
N ALA A 300 7.82 -25.28 4.30
CA ALA A 300 8.77 -25.86 5.24
C ALA A 300 9.88 -24.88 5.67
N TYR A 301 10.25 -23.91 4.82
CA TYR A 301 11.28 -22.91 5.11
C TYR A 301 10.73 -21.60 5.68
N TYR A 302 9.41 -21.47 5.85
CA TYR A 302 8.75 -20.27 6.39
C TYR A 302 8.36 -20.43 7.87
N ARG A 303 8.88 -21.47 8.52
CA ARG A 303 8.73 -21.73 9.96
C ARG A 303 10.05 -21.56 10.71
N GLN A 304 10.90 -20.63 10.22
CA GLN A 304 12.20 -20.35 10.82
C GLN A 304 12.05 -19.68 12.19
N PRO A 305 13.05 -19.80 13.09
CA PRO A 305 13.00 -19.14 14.39
C PRO A 305 12.83 -17.62 14.32
N ASN A 306 13.30 -16.98 13.25
CA ASN A 306 13.22 -15.54 12.99
C ASN A 306 11.99 -15.13 12.16
N MET A 307 10.98 -16.00 12.08
CA MET A 307 9.70 -15.77 11.42
C MET A 307 8.56 -16.10 12.38
N TYR A 308 7.47 -15.34 12.30
CA TYR A 308 6.31 -15.56 13.15
C TYR A 308 5.02 -15.19 12.43
N PHE A 309 4.04 -16.09 12.45
CA PHE A 309 2.67 -15.83 11.97
C PHE A 309 1.77 -15.68 13.19
N GLU A 310 1.17 -14.50 13.34
CA GLU A 310 0.20 -14.20 14.39
C GLU A 310 -1.20 -14.08 13.79
N ASP A 311 -2.15 -14.82 14.34
CA ASP A 311 -3.56 -14.74 13.92
C ASP A 311 -4.18 -13.45 14.47
N VAL A 312 -4.75 -12.63 13.59
CA VAL A 312 -5.32 -11.33 13.97
C VAL A 312 -6.76 -11.21 13.48
N GLN A 313 -7.54 -10.41 14.19
CA GLN A 313 -8.95 -10.15 13.88
C GLN A 313 -9.13 -8.65 13.65
N ILE A 314 -9.71 -8.27 12.50
CA ILE A 314 -10.02 -6.87 12.19
C ILE A 314 -11.50 -6.62 12.46
N TYR A 315 -11.76 -5.78 13.46
CA TYR A 315 -13.11 -5.38 13.85
C TYR A 315 -13.55 -4.13 13.10
N HIS A 316 -14.87 -3.92 13.01
CA HIS A 316 -15.46 -2.67 12.52
C HIS A 316 -16.44 -2.12 13.56
N LYS A 317 -16.31 -0.84 13.90
CA LYS A 317 -17.18 -0.15 14.86
C LYS A 317 -17.98 0.95 14.16
N ASP A 318 -19.07 1.38 14.79
CA ASP A 318 -20.01 2.40 14.31
C ASP A 318 -20.77 1.98 13.03
N ALA A 319 -21.15 2.97 12.20
CA ALA A 319 -21.90 2.76 10.96
C ALA A 319 -21.19 1.77 10.05
N TYR A 320 -21.84 0.68 9.67
CA TYR A 320 -21.21 -0.37 8.86
C TYR A 320 -21.18 -0.02 7.36
N LEU A 321 -22.14 0.81 6.94
CA LEU A 321 -22.31 1.27 5.56
C LEU A 321 -22.08 2.78 5.52
N PRO A 322 -21.22 3.29 4.62
CA PRO A 322 -20.83 4.70 4.64
C PRO A 322 -22.00 5.66 4.37
N TYR A 323 -23.02 5.24 3.61
CA TYR A 323 -24.17 6.10 3.33
C TYR A 323 -25.00 6.44 4.58
N GLU A 324 -24.95 5.61 5.63
CA GLU A 324 -25.68 5.83 6.89
C GLU A 324 -25.25 7.16 7.53
N MET A 325 -23.97 7.53 7.38
CA MET A 325 -23.44 8.79 7.89
C MET A 325 -23.94 10.02 7.13
N ASN A 326 -24.39 9.85 5.89
CA ASN A 326 -24.89 10.94 5.04
C ASN A 326 -26.42 11.10 5.12
N VAL A 327 -27.10 10.38 6.00
CA VAL A 327 -28.53 10.59 6.26
C VAL A 327 -28.70 11.88 7.07
N PRO A 328 -29.58 12.82 6.66
CA PRO A 328 -29.74 14.11 7.35
C PRO A 328 -29.99 14.01 8.85
N SER A 329 -30.77 13.02 9.30
CA SER A 329 -31.01 12.80 10.73
C SER A 329 -29.76 12.40 11.49
N TYR A 330 -28.83 11.65 10.88
CA TYR A 330 -27.62 11.15 11.52
C TYR A 330 -26.64 12.30 11.84
N PHE A 331 -26.29 13.11 10.84
CA PHE A 331 -25.31 14.18 11.05
C PHE A 331 -25.89 15.45 11.71
N SER A 332 -27.22 15.57 11.79
CA SER A 332 -27.86 16.65 12.55
C SER A 332 -27.85 16.39 14.06
N GLN A 333 -27.87 15.13 14.50
CA GLN A 333 -27.86 14.75 15.92
C GLN A 333 -26.49 14.93 16.57
N LYS A 334 -25.39 14.68 15.85
CA LYS A 334 -24.01 14.87 16.35
C LYS A 334 -23.56 16.33 16.48
N LYS A 335 -24.44 17.32 16.22
CA LYS A 335 -24.17 18.76 16.41
C LYS A 335 -24.54 19.28 17.81
N GLN A 336 -25.20 18.46 18.64
CA GLN A 336 -25.34 18.70 20.09
C GLN A 336 -24.23 17.95 20.83
#